data_AF-A0A177PD56-F1
#
_entry.id   AF-A0A177PD56-F1
#
_cell.length_a   1.000
_cell.length_b   1.000
_cell.length_c   1.000
_cell.angle_alpha   90.00
_cell.angle_beta   90.00
_cell.angle_gamma   90.00
#
_symmetry.space_group_name_H-M   'P 1'
#
loop_
_entity.id
_entity.type
_entity.pdbx_description
1 polymer ?
#
loop_
_entity_poly.entity_id
_entity_poly.type
_entity_poly.pdbx_seq_one_letter_code
_entity_poly.pdbx_strand_id
1 'polypeptide(L)'
;MKTTTKLKLIGAISMIALSGTASALSVSHVNWDPNYIDSTDNDFLSEFKFTQWYSASDTGSAVFNNGVAINTVTSTVAGGGVGATGFYLEGVGEIDRVNGGFSSGPAFMDAGYELTFAFGGISLNFDSTYDTTNAWVRIYVNDLAPNYTTPAGSGAEVAAAQTGTVWLDLVIDSLIFTNGSNIQGGSVSATLRAVGGTAYSYFDPKTLEYNSSAFFDTTANDKYSNGGNGQLNGNTITVPEPESLALLGIGLLGLAGQRKLKARA
;
A
#
# COMPACT_ATOMS: atom_id res chain seq x y z
N MET A 1 0.97 -79.91 -20.95
CA MET A 1 1.16 -78.55 -21.49
C MET A 1 -0.01 -77.69 -21.01
N LYS A 2 0.20 -76.83 -20.01
CA LYS A 2 -0.80 -75.86 -19.53
C LYS A 2 -0.14 -74.48 -19.57
N THR A 3 -0.69 -73.58 -20.38
CA THR A 3 -0.27 -72.19 -20.54
C THR A 3 -1.00 -71.34 -19.49
N THR A 4 -0.28 -70.77 -18.54
CA THR A 4 -0.78 -69.73 -17.62
C THR A 4 -0.23 -68.38 -18.02
N THR A 5 -1.07 -67.55 -18.63
CA THR A 5 -0.79 -66.16 -18.96
C THR A 5 -0.93 -65.31 -17.69
N LYS A 6 0.19 -64.82 -17.13
CA LYS A 6 0.17 -63.87 -16.02
C LYS A 6 -0.07 -62.47 -16.57
N LEU A 7 -1.24 -61.91 -16.29
CA LEU A 7 -1.57 -60.50 -16.54
C LEU A 7 -0.76 -59.64 -15.55
N LYS A 8 0.22 -58.87 -16.05
CA LYS A 8 0.88 -57.81 -15.28
C LYS A 8 0.09 -56.52 -15.50
N LEU A 9 -0.68 -56.11 -14.50
CA LEU A 9 -1.32 -54.79 -14.47
C LEU A 9 -0.28 -53.76 -14.01
N ILE A 10 0.24 -52.96 -14.94
CA ILE A 10 1.12 -51.83 -14.65
C ILE A 10 0.22 -50.63 -14.35
N GLY A 11 0.10 -50.26 -13.07
CA GLY A 11 -0.56 -49.03 -12.65
C GLY A 11 0.45 -47.88 -12.71
N ALA A 12 0.36 -47.04 -13.75
CA ALA A 12 1.09 -45.78 -13.81
C ALA A 12 0.29 -44.71 -13.06
N ILE A 13 0.75 -44.33 -11.87
CA ILE A 13 0.29 -43.11 -11.19
C ILE A 13 1.28 -42.01 -11.60
N SER A 14 0.94 -41.28 -12.65
CA SER A 14 1.65 -40.07 -13.05
C SER A 14 1.26 -38.95 -12.07
N MET A 15 2.09 -38.68 -11.07
CA MET A 15 1.99 -37.46 -10.27
C MET A 15 2.46 -36.30 -11.15
N ILE A 16 1.52 -35.59 -11.76
CA ILE A 16 1.80 -34.28 -12.37
C ILE A 16 1.97 -33.32 -11.19
N ALA A 17 3.21 -33.02 -10.84
CA ALA A 17 3.52 -31.90 -9.96
C ALA A 17 3.28 -30.62 -10.78
N LEU A 18 2.10 -30.03 -10.65
CA LEU A 18 1.85 -28.67 -11.11
C LEU A 18 2.49 -27.73 -10.09
N SER A 19 3.60 -27.11 -10.47
CA SER A 19 4.12 -25.92 -9.80
C SER A 19 3.15 -24.77 -10.09
N GLY A 20 2.19 -24.54 -9.19
CA GLY A 20 1.33 -23.36 -9.26
C GLY A 20 2.16 -22.11 -9.02
N THR A 21 2.27 -21.24 -10.03
CA THR A 21 2.72 -19.86 -9.83
C THR A 21 1.53 -19.07 -9.33
N ALA A 22 1.62 -18.51 -8.13
CA ALA A 22 0.60 -17.63 -7.56
C ALA A 22 0.12 -16.58 -8.57
N SER A 23 -1.18 -16.54 -8.84
CA SER A 23 -1.78 -15.48 -9.66
C SER A 23 -1.82 -14.17 -8.88
N ALA A 24 -1.56 -13.06 -9.58
CA ALA A 24 -1.82 -11.72 -9.04
C ALA A 24 -3.29 -11.60 -8.59
N LEU A 25 -3.48 -10.96 -7.44
CA LEU A 25 -4.78 -10.55 -6.90
C LEU A 25 -5.09 -9.15 -7.41
N SER A 26 -6.33 -8.93 -7.85
CA SER A 26 -6.81 -7.62 -8.33
C SER A 26 -7.94 -7.11 -7.44
N VAL A 27 -7.77 -5.91 -6.87
CA VAL A 27 -8.81 -5.21 -6.12
C VAL A 27 -8.86 -3.76 -6.56
N SER A 28 -10.02 -3.35 -7.09
CA SER A 28 -10.25 -1.98 -7.58
C SER A 28 -9.13 -1.52 -8.52
N HIS A 29 -8.79 -2.31 -9.54
CA HIS A 29 -7.75 -2.00 -10.53
C HIS A 29 -6.30 -2.08 -10.04
N VAL A 30 -6.06 -2.29 -8.75
CA VAL A 30 -4.72 -2.52 -8.18
C VAL A 30 -4.44 -4.02 -8.19
N ASN A 31 -3.30 -4.38 -8.78
CA ASN A 31 -2.84 -5.76 -8.91
C ASN A 31 -1.57 -5.96 -8.05
N TRP A 32 -1.57 -6.96 -7.17
CA TRP A 32 -0.39 -7.35 -6.38
C TRP A 32 -0.30 -8.87 -6.23
N ASP A 33 0.86 -9.38 -5.81
CA ASP A 33 1.07 -10.81 -5.58
C ASP A 33 1.03 -11.09 -4.08
N PRO A 34 -0.02 -11.78 -3.58
CA PRO A 34 -0.16 -12.07 -2.15
C PRO A 34 0.83 -13.14 -1.65
N ASN A 35 1.70 -13.67 -2.51
CA ASN A 35 2.81 -14.55 -2.17
C ASN A 35 4.15 -13.94 -2.60
N TYR A 36 4.21 -12.63 -2.76
CA TYR A 36 5.47 -11.95 -3.02
C TYR A 36 6.42 -12.25 -1.86
N ILE A 37 7.59 -12.80 -2.17
CA ILE A 37 8.62 -13.06 -1.17
C ILE A 37 9.74 -12.08 -1.46
N ASP A 38 9.84 -11.05 -0.63
CA ASP A 38 11.05 -10.24 -0.54
C ASP A 38 12.01 -10.83 0.52
N SER A 39 13.14 -10.16 0.73
CA SER A 39 14.13 -10.58 1.74
C SER A 39 13.68 -10.40 3.20
N THR A 40 12.46 -9.92 3.44
CA THR A 40 11.91 -9.50 4.74
C THR A 40 10.58 -10.17 5.11
N ASP A 41 10.18 -11.23 4.39
CA ASP A 41 8.92 -11.97 4.60
C ASP A 41 7.64 -11.12 4.49
N ASN A 42 7.71 -9.94 3.84
CA ASN A 42 6.54 -9.11 3.55
C ASN A 42 6.04 -9.37 2.12
N ASP A 43 4.74 -9.64 1.98
CA ASP A 43 4.12 -9.90 0.68
C ASP A 43 3.50 -8.66 0.01
N PHE A 44 3.48 -7.53 0.71
CA PHE A 44 3.08 -6.24 0.16
C PHE A 44 4.19 -5.22 0.36
N LEU A 45 4.71 -4.71 -0.75
CA LEU A 45 5.72 -3.66 -0.79
C LEU A 45 5.29 -2.63 -1.83
N SER A 46 5.11 -1.38 -1.43
CA SER A 46 4.90 -0.28 -2.37
C SER A 46 5.95 0.80 -2.23
N GLU A 47 6.27 1.45 -3.36
CA GLU A 47 7.15 2.61 -3.42
C GLU A 47 6.33 3.81 -3.86
N PHE A 48 6.63 4.98 -3.30
CA PHE A 48 5.85 6.18 -3.58
C PHE A 48 6.69 7.45 -3.58
N LYS A 49 6.12 8.49 -4.19
CA LYS A 49 6.61 9.87 -4.17
C LYS A 49 5.50 10.80 -3.73
N PHE A 50 5.86 11.89 -3.05
CA PHE A 50 4.85 12.79 -2.47
C PHE A 50 5.36 14.20 -2.30
N THR A 51 4.43 15.11 -2.03
CA THR A 51 4.69 16.49 -1.63
C THR A 51 3.99 16.74 -0.31
N GLN A 52 4.69 17.35 0.65
CA GLN A 52 4.14 17.72 1.94
C GLN A 52 4.26 19.22 2.20
N TRP A 53 3.40 19.72 3.07
CA TRP A 53 3.42 21.10 3.56
C TRP A 53 2.79 21.20 4.93
N TYR A 54 3.04 22.33 5.60
CA TYR A 54 2.30 22.70 6.80
C TYR A 54 1.09 23.55 6.41
N SER A 55 -0.04 23.31 7.06
CA SER A 55 -1.25 24.12 6.98
C SER A 55 -1.60 24.70 8.35
N ALA A 56 -2.37 25.79 8.38
CA ALA A 56 -2.89 26.40 9.62
C ALA A 56 -4.30 25.92 9.99
N SER A 57 -4.77 24.84 9.34
CA SER A 57 -6.11 24.29 9.55
C SER A 57 -6.11 22.79 9.30
N ASP A 58 -6.77 22.03 10.16
CA ASP A 58 -7.04 20.61 9.93
C ASP A 58 -8.37 20.45 9.19
N THR A 59 -8.30 20.05 7.91
CA THR A 59 -9.47 20.03 7.01
C THR A 59 -10.00 18.65 6.65
N GLY A 60 -9.46 17.56 7.23
CA GLY A 60 -9.88 16.18 6.90
C GLY A 60 -9.59 15.73 5.46
N SER A 61 -8.99 16.62 4.66
CA SER A 61 -8.40 16.44 3.34
C SER A 61 -7.18 17.37 3.23
N ALA A 62 -6.21 17.05 2.38
CA ALA A 62 -5.06 17.91 2.11
C ALA A 62 -5.46 19.04 1.16
N VAL A 63 -5.13 20.29 1.50
CA VAL A 63 -5.56 21.48 0.74
C VAL A 63 -4.34 22.31 0.35
N PHE A 64 -3.89 22.15 -0.89
CA PHE A 64 -2.67 22.77 -1.42
C PHE A 64 -2.56 24.27 -1.12
N ASN A 65 -3.64 25.02 -1.29
CA ASN A 65 -3.65 26.48 -1.11
C ASN A 65 -3.44 26.93 0.35
N ASN A 66 -3.50 26.01 1.31
CA ASN A 66 -3.28 26.30 2.74
C ASN A 66 -1.80 26.22 3.14
N GLY A 67 -0.90 25.94 2.20
CA GLY A 67 0.55 25.85 2.45
C GLY A 67 1.12 27.10 3.14
N VAL A 68 1.76 26.87 4.29
CA VAL A 68 2.46 27.86 5.11
C VAL A 68 3.96 27.77 4.80
N ALA A 69 4.60 28.92 4.66
CA ALA A 69 6.03 29.00 4.40
C ALA A 69 6.85 28.45 5.58
N ILE A 70 7.88 27.64 5.30
CA ILE A 70 8.62 26.89 6.33
C ILE A 70 9.30 27.79 7.38
N ASN A 71 9.70 29.02 7.04
CA ASN A 71 10.30 29.94 8.03
C ASN A 71 9.27 30.45 9.03
N THR A 72 7.99 30.55 8.65
CA THR A 72 6.91 30.87 9.60
C THR A 72 6.71 29.73 10.60
N VAL A 73 6.72 28.49 10.12
CA VAL A 73 6.55 27.30 10.97
C VAL A 73 7.71 27.18 11.95
N THR A 74 8.94 27.26 11.44
CA THR A 74 10.16 27.10 12.24
C THR A 74 10.39 28.24 13.22
N SER A 75 10.06 29.48 12.86
CA SER A 75 10.11 30.60 13.82
C SER A 75 9.07 30.47 14.92
N THR A 76 7.88 29.92 14.63
CA THR A 76 6.85 29.65 15.64
C THR A 76 7.33 28.61 16.64
N VAL A 77 7.87 27.48 16.16
CA VAL A 77 8.46 26.45 17.02
C VAL A 77 9.62 27.01 17.85
N ALA A 78 10.53 27.77 17.23
CA ALA A 78 11.67 28.39 17.91
C ALA A 78 11.27 29.45 18.94
N GLY A 79 10.08 30.04 18.82
CA GLY A 79 9.53 31.00 19.78
C GLY A 79 9.30 30.42 21.17
N GLY A 80 9.23 29.09 21.28
CA GLY A 80 9.00 28.37 22.53
C GLY A 80 7.55 28.47 22.99
N GLY A 81 6.96 27.33 23.33
CA GLY A 81 5.58 27.22 23.77
C GLY A 81 5.31 25.85 24.38
N VAL A 82 4.06 25.58 24.75
CA VAL A 82 3.63 24.28 25.29
C VAL A 82 2.46 23.76 24.45
N GLY A 83 2.52 22.49 24.05
CA GLY A 83 1.49 21.84 23.26
C GLY A 83 1.55 22.17 21.77
N ALA A 84 0.38 22.19 21.13
CA ALA A 84 0.25 22.36 19.68
C ALA A 84 0.58 23.80 19.23
N THR A 85 1.27 23.90 18.10
CA THR A 85 1.57 25.17 17.41
C THR A 85 0.37 25.72 16.64
N GLY A 86 -0.63 24.88 16.37
CA GLY A 86 -1.72 25.17 15.43
C GLY A 86 -1.37 24.90 13.96
N PHE A 87 -0.15 24.42 13.67
CA PHE A 87 0.20 23.90 12.36
C PHE A 87 -0.05 22.40 12.27
N TYR A 88 -0.43 21.95 11.09
CA TYR A 88 -0.68 20.56 10.77
C TYR A 88 0.15 20.16 9.55
N LEU A 89 0.80 19.00 9.61
CA LEU A 89 1.48 18.42 8.45
C LEU A 89 0.45 17.66 7.61
N GLU A 90 0.43 17.96 6.32
CA GLU A 90 -0.41 17.29 5.34
C GLU A 90 0.34 17.14 4.02
N GLY A 91 -0.15 16.26 3.15
CA GLY A 91 0.48 16.00 1.87
C GLY A 91 -0.31 15.08 0.97
N VAL A 92 0.16 14.98 -0.27
CA VAL A 92 -0.39 14.12 -1.31
C VAL A 92 0.75 13.44 -2.06
N GLY A 93 0.53 12.22 -2.53
CA GLY A 93 1.50 11.47 -3.30
C GLY A 93 0.89 10.44 -4.25
N GLU A 94 1.77 9.76 -4.97
CA GLU A 94 1.47 8.66 -5.89
C GLU A 94 2.33 7.46 -5.54
N ILE A 95 1.70 6.29 -5.53
CA ILE A 95 2.35 4.98 -5.48
C ILE A 95 2.62 4.57 -6.93
N ASP A 96 3.88 4.54 -7.32
CA ASP A 96 4.31 4.23 -8.68
C ASP A 96 4.82 2.79 -8.84
N ARG A 97 4.81 2.01 -7.75
CA ARG A 97 5.21 0.60 -7.75
C ARG A 97 4.56 -0.19 -6.62
N VAL A 98 4.18 -1.43 -6.93
CA VAL A 98 3.80 -2.48 -5.97
C VAL A 98 4.52 -3.78 -6.34
N ASN A 99 5.02 -4.52 -5.33
CA ASN A 99 5.64 -5.85 -5.40
C ASN A 99 6.73 -5.99 -6.48
N GLY A 100 7.62 -5.00 -6.59
CA GLY A 100 8.81 -5.09 -7.43
C GLY A 100 8.58 -4.90 -8.94
N GLY A 101 7.32 -4.84 -9.40
CA GLY A 101 6.95 -4.85 -10.82
C GLY A 101 7.02 -6.25 -11.42
N PHE A 102 5.90 -6.74 -11.95
CA PHE A 102 5.82 -8.10 -12.49
C PHE A 102 6.62 -8.22 -13.79
N SER A 103 7.64 -9.09 -13.81
CA SER A 103 8.41 -9.38 -15.03
C SER A 103 7.59 -10.20 -16.05
N SER A 104 6.50 -10.84 -15.60
CA SER A 104 5.59 -11.66 -16.41
C SER A 104 4.18 -11.73 -15.80
N GLY A 105 3.57 -10.59 -15.49
CA GLY A 105 2.23 -10.47 -14.89
C GLY A 105 1.52 -9.18 -15.33
N PRO A 106 0.26 -8.94 -14.91
CA PRO A 106 -0.42 -7.67 -15.19
C PRO A 106 0.37 -6.50 -14.58
N ALA A 107 0.28 -5.31 -15.17
CA ALA A 107 0.79 -4.11 -14.51
C ALA A 107 0.14 -3.95 -13.13
N PHE A 108 0.82 -3.34 -12.16
CA PHE A 108 0.25 -3.16 -10.82
C PHE A 108 -1.03 -2.30 -10.83
N MET A 109 -1.25 -1.55 -11.91
CA MET A 109 -2.42 -0.71 -12.11
C MET A 109 -3.02 -0.98 -13.50
N ASP A 110 -4.35 -1.10 -13.58
CA ASP A 110 -5.02 -1.16 -14.87
C ASP A 110 -4.85 0.15 -15.64
N ALA A 111 -4.84 0.06 -16.98
CA ALA A 111 -4.72 1.24 -17.85
C ALA A 111 -5.88 2.22 -17.62
N GLY A 112 -5.55 3.50 -17.43
CA GLY A 112 -6.55 4.56 -17.18
C GLY A 112 -6.55 5.08 -15.74
N TYR A 113 -5.92 4.36 -14.82
CA TYR A 113 -5.96 4.68 -13.39
C TYR A 113 -4.56 4.97 -12.82
N GLU A 114 -4.54 5.74 -11.74
CA GLU A 114 -3.38 5.92 -10.86
C GLU A 114 -3.75 5.55 -9.41
N LEU A 115 -2.73 5.23 -8.62
CA LEU A 115 -2.86 4.95 -7.20
C LEU A 115 -2.23 6.10 -6.42
N THR A 116 -3.07 6.98 -5.88
CA THR A 116 -2.64 8.17 -5.15
C THR A 116 -2.94 8.04 -3.67
N PHE A 117 -2.36 8.91 -2.86
CA PHE A 117 -2.68 8.97 -1.45
C PHE A 117 -2.62 10.40 -0.94
N ALA A 118 -3.33 10.63 0.17
CA ALA A 118 -3.21 11.84 0.94
C ALA A 118 -3.14 11.53 2.42
N PHE A 119 -2.52 12.45 3.16
CA PHE A 119 -2.43 12.38 4.60
C PHE A 119 -2.59 13.77 5.21
N GLY A 120 -3.03 13.79 6.47
CA GLY A 120 -3.25 15.03 7.22
C GLY A 120 -3.62 14.74 8.68
N GLY A 121 -4.03 15.78 9.39
CA GLY A 121 -4.41 15.69 10.81
C GLY A 121 -3.23 15.47 11.77
N ILE A 122 -1.99 15.60 11.28
CA ILE A 122 -0.76 15.45 12.07
C ILE A 122 -0.42 16.81 12.69
N SER A 123 -0.72 17.01 13.97
CA SER A 123 -0.49 18.31 14.63
C SER A 123 0.97 18.48 15.04
N LEU A 124 1.56 19.64 14.76
CA LEU A 124 2.91 19.98 15.17
C LEU A 124 2.92 20.63 16.56
N ASN A 125 3.74 20.10 17.47
CA ASN A 125 3.97 20.66 18.80
C ASN A 125 5.16 21.63 18.83
N PHE A 126 5.19 22.51 19.83
CA PHE A 126 6.29 23.46 20.04
C PHE A 126 7.64 22.79 20.34
N ASP A 127 7.64 21.52 20.78
CA ASP A 127 8.85 20.73 21.00
C ASP A 127 9.33 19.98 19.74
N SER A 128 8.80 20.33 18.57
CA SER A 128 9.07 19.68 17.28
C SER A 128 8.60 18.23 17.16
N THR A 129 7.76 17.75 18.09
CA THR A 129 7.10 16.45 17.97
C THR A 129 5.77 16.56 17.22
N TYR A 130 5.25 15.41 16.78
CA TYR A 130 3.93 15.33 16.17
C TYR A 130 2.92 14.64 17.10
N ASP A 131 1.71 15.19 17.15
CA ASP A 131 0.53 14.51 17.69
C ASP A 131 -0.25 13.88 16.53
N THR A 132 -0.37 12.56 16.55
CA THR A 132 -1.03 11.76 15.52
C THR A 132 -2.46 11.34 15.89
N THR A 133 -3.03 11.87 16.99
CA THR A 133 -4.35 11.46 17.48
C THR A 133 -5.46 11.57 16.43
N ASN A 134 -5.41 12.61 15.58
CA ASN A 134 -6.36 12.83 14.48
C ASN A 134 -5.77 12.54 13.11
N ALA A 135 -4.59 11.93 13.06
CA ALA A 135 -3.88 11.71 11.81
C ALA A 135 -4.53 10.61 10.98
N TRP A 136 -4.60 10.85 9.68
CA TRP A 136 -5.21 9.96 8.70
C TRP A 136 -4.33 9.85 7.47
N VAL A 137 -4.42 8.69 6.81
CA VAL A 137 -3.86 8.45 5.48
C VAL A 137 -4.92 7.72 4.67
N ARG A 138 -5.19 8.17 3.45
CA ARG A 138 -6.11 7.51 2.54
C ARG A 138 -5.44 7.27 1.21
N ILE A 139 -5.57 6.05 0.71
CA ILE A 139 -5.07 5.63 -0.60
C ILE A 139 -6.27 5.52 -1.54
N TYR A 140 -6.16 6.11 -2.71
CA TYR A 140 -7.22 6.29 -3.69
C TYR A 140 -6.85 5.63 -5.00
N VAL A 141 -7.80 4.90 -5.58
CA VAL A 141 -7.80 4.58 -7.00
C VAL A 141 -8.61 5.64 -7.71
N ASN A 142 -7.96 6.39 -8.59
CA ASN A 142 -8.57 7.50 -9.33
C ASN A 142 -8.22 7.43 -10.83
N ASP A 143 -8.83 8.31 -11.62
CA ASP A 143 -8.53 8.45 -13.04
C ASP A 143 -7.23 9.25 -13.27
N LEU A 144 -6.41 8.86 -14.26
CA LEU A 144 -5.13 9.49 -14.65
C LEU A 144 -5.16 11.00 -15.01
N ALA A 145 -6.32 11.66 -14.97
CA ALA A 145 -6.48 13.04 -15.43
C ALA A 145 -7.21 13.92 -14.39
N PRO A 146 -6.53 14.91 -13.79
CA PRO A 146 -5.10 15.24 -13.93
C PRO A 146 -4.19 14.25 -13.18
N ASN A 147 -3.10 13.81 -13.84
CA ASN A 147 -2.09 12.94 -13.25
C ASN A 147 -1.35 13.67 -12.14
N TYR A 148 -1.12 12.99 -11.02
CA TYR A 148 -0.26 13.53 -9.98
C TYR A 148 1.20 13.59 -10.43
N THR A 149 1.94 14.57 -9.92
CA THR A 149 3.36 14.80 -10.18
C THR A 149 4.04 15.14 -8.86
N THR A 150 5.33 14.80 -8.74
CA THR A 150 6.13 15.16 -7.56
C THR A 150 7.30 16.04 -7.96
N PRO A 151 7.44 17.25 -7.39
CA PRO A 151 6.50 17.91 -6.47
C PRO A 151 5.16 18.27 -7.14
N ALA A 152 4.10 18.43 -6.34
CA ALA A 152 2.76 18.74 -6.81
C ALA A 152 2.75 20.09 -7.53
N GLY A 153 2.23 20.13 -8.75
CA GLY A 153 2.24 21.31 -9.61
C GLY A 153 1.08 22.27 -9.36
N SER A 154 -0.04 21.79 -8.80
CA SER A 154 -1.22 22.63 -8.57
C SER A 154 -2.18 22.11 -7.50
N GLY A 155 -3.06 23.00 -7.02
CA GLY A 155 -4.17 22.58 -6.16
C GLY A 155 -5.23 21.72 -6.86
N ALA A 156 -5.36 21.80 -8.18
CA ALA A 156 -6.29 20.96 -8.94
C ALA A 156 -5.81 19.50 -8.99
N GLU A 157 -4.50 19.31 -9.15
CA GLU A 157 -3.83 18.01 -9.09
C GLU A 157 -3.94 17.39 -7.69
N VAL A 158 -3.67 18.17 -6.63
CA VAL A 158 -3.87 17.73 -5.24
C VAL A 158 -5.32 17.35 -4.95
N ALA A 159 -6.28 18.10 -5.50
CA ALA A 159 -7.70 17.77 -5.35
C ALA A 159 -8.06 16.47 -6.07
N ALA A 160 -7.57 16.26 -7.30
CA ALA A 160 -7.83 15.06 -8.09
C ALA A 160 -7.23 13.79 -7.47
N ALA A 161 -6.00 13.88 -6.95
CA ALA A 161 -5.31 12.82 -6.24
C ALA A 161 -6.00 12.35 -4.94
N GLN A 162 -7.11 13.00 -4.55
CA GLN A 162 -7.92 12.65 -3.39
C GLN A 162 -9.34 12.23 -3.77
N THR A 163 -9.57 11.90 -5.05
CA THR A 163 -10.87 11.47 -5.57
C THR A 163 -10.92 9.97 -5.86
N GLY A 164 -12.09 9.47 -6.28
CA GLY A 164 -12.26 8.08 -6.68
C GLY A 164 -12.55 7.14 -5.51
N THR A 165 -12.12 5.90 -5.65
CA THR A 165 -12.41 4.83 -4.69
C THR A 165 -11.35 4.81 -3.60
N VAL A 166 -11.76 4.89 -2.33
CA VAL A 166 -10.84 4.65 -1.20
C VAL A 166 -10.44 3.18 -1.18
N TRP A 167 -9.21 2.91 -1.60
CA TRP A 167 -8.61 1.59 -1.67
C TRP A 167 -8.18 1.11 -0.28
N LEU A 168 -7.51 1.99 0.48
CA LEU A 168 -7.21 1.81 1.89
C LEU A 168 -7.49 3.11 2.65
N ASP A 169 -8.13 2.98 3.80
CA ASP A 169 -8.28 4.02 4.81
C ASP A 169 -7.44 3.62 6.02
N LEU A 170 -6.50 4.47 6.42
CA LEU A 170 -5.47 4.19 7.40
C LEU A 170 -5.42 5.27 8.47
N VAL A 171 -5.01 4.88 9.67
CA VAL A 171 -4.65 5.80 10.77
C VAL A 171 -3.17 5.67 11.09
N ILE A 172 -2.56 6.73 11.64
CA ILE A 172 -1.16 6.74 12.04
C ILE A 172 -1.06 6.42 13.53
N ASP A 173 -0.67 5.18 13.86
CA ASP A 173 -0.51 4.74 15.24
C ASP A 173 0.80 5.28 15.86
N SER A 174 1.86 5.44 15.05
CA SER A 174 3.12 6.04 15.48
C SER A 174 3.80 6.79 14.34
N LEU A 175 4.55 7.85 14.66
CA LEU A 175 5.39 8.60 13.72
C LEU A 175 6.64 9.09 14.46
N ILE A 176 7.81 8.67 14.00
CA ILE A 176 9.09 9.01 14.62
C ILE A 176 10.11 9.47 13.57
N PHE A 177 10.93 10.46 13.93
CA PHE A 177 12.10 10.83 13.13
C PHE A 177 13.20 9.78 13.32
N THR A 178 13.71 9.24 12.22
CA THR A 178 14.82 8.27 12.22
C THR A 178 16.15 8.92 11.84
N ASN A 179 16.12 9.99 11.05
CA ASN A 179 17.28 10.79 10.69
C ASN A 179 16.85 12.22 10.37
N GLY A 180 17.59 13.23 10.84
CA GLY A 180 17.16 14.63 10.77
C GLY A 180 16.04 14.90 11.78
N SER A 181 16.40 15.45 12.94
CA SER A 181 15.45 15.74 14.03
C SER A 181 14.81 17.12 13.89
N ASN A 182 14.47 17.55 12.68
CA ASN A 182 13.86 18.85 12.49
C ASN A 182 12.68 18.82 11.52
N ILE A 183 11.75 19.73 11.78
CA ILE A 183 10.50 19.91 11.05
C ILE A 183 10.71 20.44 9.60
N GLN A 184 11.95 20.77 9.24
CA GLN A 184 12.36 21.27 7.92
C GLN A 184 12.69 20.13 6.96
N GLY A 185 12.93 18.92 7.47
CA GLY A 185 13.13 17.75 6.64
C GLY A 185 13.94 16.67 7.33
N GLY A 186 13.74 15.45 6.87
CA GLY A 186 14.37 14.28 7.43
C GLY A 186 13.72 13.00 6.94
N SER A 187 14.18 11.91 7.54
CA SER A 187 13.60 10.58 7.40
C SER A 187 12.69 10.30 8.59
N VAL A 188 11.52 9.73 8.31
CA VAL A 188 10.58 9.25 9.31
C VAL A 188 10.33 7.76 9.14
N SER A 189 9.96 7.13 10.25
CA SER A 189 9.33 5.81 10.29
C SER A 189 7.99 5.95 10.99
N ALA A 190 6.98 5.26 10.49
CA ALA A 190 5.64 5.29 11.04
C ALA A 190 5.00 3.91 10.97
N THR A 191 4.15 3.62 11.95
CA THR A 191 3.26 2.47 11.91
C THR A 191 1.88 2.94 11.52
N LEU A 192 1.38 2.46 10.40
CA LEU A 192 0.04 2.72 9.92
C LEU A 192 -0.86 1.53 10.21
N ARG A 193 -2.15 1.78 10.44
CA ARG A 193 -3.14 0.72 10.61
C ARG A 193 -4.33 0.92 9.72
N ALA A 194 -4.64 -0.08 8.92
CA ALA A 194 -5.81 -0.10 8.07
C ALA A 194 -7.09 -0.19 8.93
N VAL A 195 -8.06 0.65 8.60
CA VAL A 195 -9.37 0.75 9.27
C VAL A 195 -10.54 0.68 8.29
N GLY A 196 -10.28 0.75 6.98
CA GLY A 196 -11.30 0.67 5.93
C GLY A 196 -10.72 0.68 4.51
N GLY A 197 -11.59 0.84 3.52
CA GLY A 197 -11.25 0.79 2.09
C GLY A 197 -11.57 -0.56 1.43
N THR A 198 -11.55 -0.59 0.09
CA THR A 198 -11.90 -1.79 -0.68
C THR A 198 -10.89 -2.93 -0.55
N ALA A 199 -9.61 -2.62 -0.32
CA ALA A 199 -8.57 -3.61 -0.09
C ALA A 199 -8.39 -4.00 1.38
N TYR A 200 -9.10 -3.35 2.32
CA TYR A 200 -8.96 -3.55 3.76
C TYR A 200 -8.94 -5.02 4.17
N SER A 201 -9.88 -5.83 3.66
CA SER A 201 -10.03 -7.24 4.06
C SER A 201 -8.83 -8.10 3.69
N TYR A 202 -7.99 -7.65 2.76
CA TYR A 202 -6.88 -8.43 2.23
C TYR A 202 -5.58 -8.25 2.99
N PHE A 203 -5.44 -7.27 3.88
CA PHE A 203 -4.23 -7.09 4.70
C PHE A 203 -4.31 -7.88 6.01
N ASP A 204 -3.29 -8.65 6.38
CA ASP A 204 -3.23 -9.34 7.68
C ASP A 204 -1.77 -9.54 8.12
N PRO A 205 -1.29 -8.92 9.21
CA PRO A 205 -2.02 -8.01 10.09
C PRO A 205 -2.48 -6.73 9.38
N LYS A 206 -3.44 -6.01 9.99
CA LYS A 206 -3.90 -4.69 9.50
C LYS A 206 -2.87 -3.57 9.65
N THR A 207 -1.65 -3.91 10.04
CA THR A 207 -0.56 -2.98 10.32
C THR A 207 0.38 -2.93 9.12
N LEU A 208 0.78 -1.72 8.75
CA LEU A 208 1.72 -1.45 7.68
C LEU A 208 2.85 -0.58 8.21
N GLU A 209 4.08 -0.90 7.83
CA GLU A 209 5.28 -0.13 8.15
C GLU A 209 5.53 0.90 7.05
N TYR A 210 5.68 2.16 7.43
CA TYR A 210 5.91 3.28 6.53
C TYR A 210 7.29 3.87 6.82
N ASN A 211 8.08 4.10 5.77
CA ASN A 211 9.33 4.82 5.87
C ASN A 211 9.42 5.83 4.74
N SER A 212 9.81 7.07 5.04
CA SER A 212 9.91 8.09 4.00
C SER A 212 10.90 9.19 4.35
N SER A 213 11.22 10.03 3.37
CA SER A 213 11.93 11.28 3.59
C SER A 213 11.38 12.40 2.72
N ALA A 214 11.42 13.62 3.24
CA ALA A 214 11.06 14.85 2.54
C ALA A 214 11.83 16.04 3.12
N PHE A 215 12.09 17.06 2.29
CA PHE A 215 12.88 18.23 2.69
C PHE A 215 12.27 19.51 2.13
N PHE A 216 12.21 20.54 2.97
CA PHE A 216 11.85 21.91 2.60
C PHE A 216 13.13 22.73 2.31
N ASP A 217 13.08 23.65 1.34
CA ASP A 217 14.12 24.66 1.18
C ASP A 217 13.84 25.87 2.09
N THR A 218 14.56 25.95 3.20
CA THR A 218 14.45 27.06 4.16
C THR A 218 15.08 28.36 3.66
N THR A 219 15.99 28.28 2.69
CA THR A 219 16.64 29.44 2.08
C THR A 219 15.68 30.13 1.11
N ALA A 220 14.98 29.34 0.30
CA ALA A 220 13.89 29.82 -0.55
C ALA A 220 12.61 30.16 0.24
N ASN A 221 12.50 29.68 1.48
CA ASN A 221 11.31 29.78 2.33
C ASN A 221 10.09 29.14 1.68
N ASP A 222 10.28 27.93 1.15
CA ASP A 222 9.24 27.21 0.43
C ASP A 222 8.05 26.88 1.31
N LYS A 223 6.88 26.86 0.69
CA LYS A 223 5.63 26.38 1.31
C LYS A 223 5.49 24.86 1.24
N TYR A 224 6.14 24.25 0.26
CA TYR A 224 6.02 22.83 -0.05
C TYR A 224 7.40 22.20 -0.02
N SER A 225 7.48 20.91 0.31
CA SER A 225 8.73 20.15 0.18
C SER A 225 9.16 20.04 -1.28
N ASN A 226 10.46 19.86 -1.53
CA ASN A 226 11.05 19.59 -2.85
C ASN A 226 10.76 18.18 -3.41
N GLY A 227 9.65 17.59 -2.97
CA GLY A 227 9.33 16.19 -3.15
C GLY A 227 9.90 15.33 -2.02
N GLY A 228 9.21 14.23 -1.77
CA GLY A 228 9.60 13.17 -0.87
C GLY A 228 9.44 11.82 -1.55
N ASN A 229 10.08 10.80 -0.98
CA ASN A 229 9.95 9.41 -1.41
C ASN A 229 9.86 8.51 -0.19
N GLY A 230 9.34 7.30 -0.39
CA GLY A 230 9.25 6.32 0.67
C GLY A 230 8.69 5.00 0.21
N GLN A 231 8.46 4.14 1.19
CA GLN A 231 7.94 2.80 1.02
C GLN A 231 6.90 2.47 2.09
N LEU A 232 5.94 1.64 1.72
CA LEU A 232 4.92 1.08 2.59
C LEU A 232 4.98 -0.44 2.50
N ASN A 233 5.17 -1.09 3.65
CA ASN A 233 5.39 -2.53 3.73
C ASN A 233 4.29 -3.16 4.59
N GLY A 234 3.81 -4.32 4.21
CA GLY A 234 2.81 -5.06 4.97
C GLY A 234 2.67 -6.50 4.51
N ASN A 235 1.65 -7.17 5.04
CA ASN A 235 1.31 -8.54 4.68
C ASN A 235 -0.16 -8.62 4.28
N THR A 236 -0.46 -9.56 3.40
CA THR A 236 -1.76 -9.81 2.84
C THR A 236 -2.15 -11.27 3.04
N ILE A 237 -3.44 -11.55 2.95
CA ILE A 237 -3.92 -12.92 3.07
C ILE A 237 -3.66 -13.64 1.75
N THR A 238 -3.00 -14.79 1.82
CA THR A 238 -2.95 -15.70 0.68
C THR A 238 -4.35 -16.19 0.38
N VAL A 239 -4.91 -15.78 -0.76
CA VAL A 239 -6.20 -16.32 -1.24
C VAL A 239 -5.90 -17.64 -1.96
N PRO A 240 -6.44 -18.80 -1.50
CA PRO A 240 -6.23 -20.06 -2.19
C PRO A 240 -6.72 -19.96 -3.64
N GLU A 241 -5.86 -20.35 -4.59
CA GLU A 241 -6.21 -20.26 -6.00
C GLU A 241 -7.50 -21.05 -6.31
N PRO A 242 -8.44 -20.48 -7.09
CA PRO A 242 -9.68 -21.15 -7.47
C PRO A 242 -9.45 -22.53 -8.11
N GLU A 243 -8.33 -22.70 -8.82
CA GLU A 243 -7.97 -23.94 -9.51
C GLU A 243 -7.64 -25.09 -8.55
N SER A 244 -7.03 -24.79 -7.40
CA SER A 244 -6.70 -25.80 -6.38
C SER A 244 -7.96 -26.42 -5.78
N LEU A 245 -9.01 -25.61 -5.55
CA LEU A 245 -10.31 -26.09 -5.08
C LEU A 245 -11.05 -26.88 -6.17
N ALA A 246 -10.97 -26.44 -7.42
CA ALA A 246 -11.57 -27.15 -8.55
C ALA A 246 -10.90 -28.51 -8.78
N LEU A 247 -9.57 -28.59 -8.72
CA LEU A 247 -8.81 -29.84 -8.85
C LEU A 247 -9.05 -30.79 -7.67
N LEU A 248 -9.11 -30.29 -6.44
CA LEU A 248 -9.50 -31.09 -5.29
C LEU A 248 -10.93 -31.63 -5.45
N GLY A 249 -11.86 -30.79 -5.91
CA GLY A 249 -13.25 -31.16 -6.18
C GLY A 249 -13.38 -32.21 -7.29
N ILE A 250 -12.64 -32.05 -8.39
CA ILE A 250 -12.60 -33.02 -9.51
C ILE A 250 -11.92 -34.32 -9.07
N GLY A 251 -10.86 -34.24 -8.25
CA GLY A 251 -10.21 -35.41 -7.66
C GLY A 251 -11.18 -36.23 -6.80
N LEU A 252 -11.94 -35.56 -5.92
CA LEU A 252 -12.97 -36.19 -5.09
C LEU A 252 -14.11 -36.79 -5.94
N LEU A 253 -14.53 -36.13 -7.02
CA LEU A 253 -15.52 -36.65 -7.96
C LEU A 253 -15.00 -37.88 -8.73
N GLY A 254 -13.74 -37.88 -9.14
CA GLY A 254 -13.07 -39.02 -9.77
C GLY A 254 -12.97 -40.23 -8.85
N LEU A 255 -12.64 -40.02 -7.57
CA LEU A 255 -12.63 -41.05 -6.52
C LEU A 255 -14.03 -41.61 -6.24
N ALA A 256 -15.06 -40.76 -6.21
CA ALA A 256 -16.45 -41.19 -6.06
C ALA A 256 -16.97 -41.98 -7.28
N GLY A 257 -16.54 -41.61 -8.49
CA GLY A 257 -16.84 -42.32 -9.73
C GLY A 257 -16.22 -43.72 -9.77
N GLN A 258 -14.96 -43.86 -9.36
CA GLN A 258 -14.30 -45.18 -9.27
C GLN A 258 -14.95 -46.10 -8.24
N ARG A 259 -15.47 -45.55 -7.14
CA ARG A 259 -16.18 -46.34 -6.12
C ARG A 259 -17.50 -46.93 -6.65
N LYS A 260 -18.20 -46.24 -7.55
CA LYS A 260 -19.42 -46.74 -8.21
C LYS A 260 -19.12 -47.80 -9.28
N LEU A 261 -18.00 -47.69 -9.99
CA LEU A 261 -17.59 -48.69 -10.98
C LEU A 261 -17.17 -50.01 -10.32
N LYS A 262 -16.55 -49.95 -9.13
CA LYS A 262 -16.17 -51.14 -8.35
C LYS A 262 -17.34 -51.81 -7.61
N ALA A 263 -18.46 -51.12 -7.42
CA ALA A 263 -19.67 -51.67 -6.79
C ALA A 263 -20.63 -52.32 -7.81
N ARG A 264 -20.37 -52.19 -9.12
CA ARG A 264 -21.17 -52.78 -10.21
C ARG A 264 -20.44 -53.90 -10.97
N ALA A 265 -19.26 -54.28 -10.52
CA ALA A 265 -18.51 -55.45 -10.99
C ALA A 265 -18.47 -56.50 -9.88
#